data_AF-A0A8T8CRL1-F1
#
_entry.id   AF-A0A8T8CRL1-F1
#
_cell.length_a   1.000
_cell.length_b   1.000
_cell.length_c   1.000
_cell.angle_alpha   90.00
_cell.angle_beta   90.00
_cell.angle_gamma   90.00
#
_symmetry.space_group_name_H-M   'P 1'
#
loop_
_entity.id
_entity.type
_entity.pdbx_description
1 polymer ?
#
loop_
_entity_poly.entity_id
_entity_poly.type
_entity_poly.pdbx_seq_one_letter_code
_entity_poly.pdbx_strand_id
1 'polypeptide(L)'
;MRSTPDFAIGGAFGLAGTFVASAELRETLWTIDGVALVVTPALLTMKYQRLGNDCVAAGFLTFLAGESLLLAGNAASLEASVPSYVGGISLWAAALVMISAPSTFALWMRLTAIVAAILFIVSAGMILWGAPLLPTSSPLPAAGYPFLVLTFIGWIWTLLKPER
;
A
#
# COMPACT_ATOMS: atom_id res chain seq x y z
N MET A 1 17.47 -6.71 -10.55
CA MET A 1 16.77 -6.50 -9.27
C MET A 1 16.20 -7.84 -8.80
N ARG A 2 16.62 -8.35 -7.63
CA ARG A 2 16.08 -9.57 -6.99
C ARG A 2 15.19 -9.19 -5.78
N SER A 3 14.19 -8.33 -5.97
CA SER A 3 13.29 -7.84 -4.90
C SER A 3 11.88 -8.44 -4.97
N THR A 4 11.67 -9.43 -5.84
CA THR A 4 10.39 -10.11 -6.03
C THR A 4 9.91 -10.96 -4.85
N PRO A 5 10.76 -11.67 -4.07
CA PRO A 5 10.27 -12.42 -2.92
C PRO A 5 9.80 -11.48 -1.79
N ASP A 6 10.46 -10.33 -1.63
CA ASP A 6 10.16 -9.37 -0.56
C ASP A 6 8.72 -8.86 -0.64
N PHE A 7 8.22 -8.57 -1.85
CA PHE A 7 6.87 -8.01 -2.05
C PHE A 7 5.74 -9.02 -1.81
N ALA A 8 5.94 -10.27 -2.22
CA ALA A 8 4.96 -11.32 -2.00
C ALA A 8 4.85 -11.69 -0.52
N ILE A 9 6.00 -11.73 0.17
CA ILE A 9 6.08 -11.95 1.61
C ILE A 9 5.44 -10.76 2.33
N GLY A 10 5.79 -9.52 1.98
CA GLY A 10 5.21 -8.32 2.59
C GLY A 10 3.69 -8.33 2.56
N GLY A 11 3.09 -8.32 1.36
CA GLY A 11 1.63 -8.22 1.22
C GLY A 11 0.86 -9.38 1.87
N ALA A 12 1.44 -10.58 1.96
CA ALA A 12 0.84 -11.70 2.69
C ALA A 12 0.85 -11.47 4.21
N PHE A 13 1.95 -10.95 4.74
CA PHE A 13 2.09 -10.60 6.16
C PHE A 13 1.18 -9.40 6.52
N GLY A 14 1.03 -8.41 5.63
CA GLY A 14 0.14 -7.27 5.83
C GLY A 14 -1.33 -7.66 5.98
N LEU A 15 -1.83 -8.52 5.08
CA LEU A 15 -3.17 -9.10 5.21
C LEU A 15 -3.31 -9.93 6.47
N ALA A 16 -2.35 -10.81 6.75
CA ALA A 16 -2.39 -11.65 7.95
C ALA A 16 -2.45 -10.80 9.23
N GLY A 17 -1.64 -9.75 9.33
CA GLY A 17 -1.64 -8.80 10.46
C GLY A 17 -3.01 -8.15 10.69
N THR A 18 -3.72 -7.83 9.62
CA THR A 18 -5.03 -7.17 9.68
C THR A 18 -6.12 -8.05 10.32
N PHE A 19 -5.98 -9.38 10.25
CA PHE A 19 -7.02 -10.32 10.70
C PHE A 19 -6.64 -11.17 11.92
N VAL A 20 -5.43 -11.01 12.47
CA VAL A 20 -5.06 -11.67 13.73
C VAL A 20 -5.56 -10.88 14.94
N ALA A 21 -5.91 -11.59 16.01
CA ALA A 21 -6.44 -10.99 17.23
C ALA A 21 -5.36 -10.50 18.22
N SER A 22 -4.14 -11.06 18.16
CA SER A 22 -3.02 -10.63 19.02
C SER A 22 -2.43 -9.32 18.48
N ALA A 23 -2.32 -8.33 19.36
CA ALA A 23 -1.71 -7.04 19.04
C ALA A 23 -0.23 -7.21 18.67
N GLU A 24 0.51 -7.98 19.47
CA GLU A 24 1.95 -8.20 19.29
C GLU A 24 2.23 -8.89 17.94
N LEU A 25 1.42 -9.90 17.61
CA LEU A 25 1.53 -10.59 16.33
C LEU A 25 1.17 -9.66 15.16
N ARG A 26 0.09 -8.89 15.29
CA ARG A 26 -0.32 -7.91 14.26
C ARG A 26 0.77 -6.89 13.97
N GLU A 27 1.32 -6.25 15.01
CA GLU A 27 2.33 -5.20 14.89
C GLU A 27 3.62 -5.76 14.26
N THR A 28 3.99 -6.99 14.63
CA THR A 28 5.12 -7.71 14.01
C THR A 28 4.88 -7.96 12.52
N LEU A 29 3.71 -8.50 12.17
CA LEU A 29 3.34 -8.81 10.78
C LEU A 29 3.28 -7.53 9.93
N TRP A 30 2.67 -6.46 10.44
CA TRP A 30 2.63 -5.15 9.77
C TRP A 30 4.01 -4.51 9.63
N THR A 31 4.93 -4.73 10.59
CA THR A 31 6.30 -4.22 10.47
C THR A 31 7.07 -4.94 9.36
N ILE A 32 6.92 -6.27 9.25
CA ILE A 32 7.53 -7.05 8.17
C ILE A 32 6.99 -6.60 6.81
N ASP A 33 5.66 -6.44 6.71
CA ASP A 33 4.99 -5.91 5.52
C ASP A 33 5.50 -4.51 5.15
N GLY A 34 5.47 -3.58 6.09
CA GLY A 34 5.85 -2.19 5.84
C GLY A 34 7.29 -2.04 5.37
N VAL A 35 8.24 -2.85 5.88
CA VAL A 35 9.61 -2.84 5.36
C VAL A 35 9.67 -3.28 3.90
N ALA A 36 8.97 -4.35 3.53
CA ALA A 36 8.91 -4.81 2.14
C ALA A 36 8.23 -3.78 1.22
N LEU A 37 7.18 -3.13 1.71
CA LEU A 37 6.44 -2.07 1.03
C LEU A 37 7.17 -0.72 1.00
N VAL A 38 8.22 -0.50 1.79
CA VAL A 38 9.13 0.65 1.61
C VAL A 38 10.20 0.33 0.56
N VAL A 39 10.84 -0.84 0.69
CA VAL A 39 11.99 -1.21 -0.17
C VAL A 39 11.56 -1.36 -1.63
N THR A 40 10.42 -2.00 -1.89
CA THR A 40 10.05 -2.33 -3.28
C THR A 40 9.62 -1.11 -4.10
N PRO A 41 8.76 -0.20 -3.60
CA PRO A 41 8.46 1.06 -4.29
C PRO A 41 9.69 1.95 -4.47
N ALA A 42 10.69 1.90 -3.59
CA ALA A 42 11.97 2.58 -3.82
C ALA A 42 12.65 2.06 -5.11
N LEU A 43 12.72 0.74 -5.25
CA LEU A 43 13.30 0.09 -6.43
C LEU A 43 12.46 0.35 -7.70
N LEU A 44 11.13 0.31 -7.58
CA LEU A 44 10.21 0.60 -8.69
C LEU A 44 10.29 2.06 -9.14
N THR A 45 10.45 3.00 -8.20
CA THR A 45 10.70 4.42 -8.50
C THR A 45 11.93 4.55 -9.39
N MET A 46 13.06 3.95 -8.98
CA MET A 46 14.29 3.98 -9.76
C MET A 46 14.13 3.31 -11.13
N LYS A 47 13.40 2.19 -11.23
CA LYS A 47 13.13 1.51 -12.50
C LYS A 47 12.34 2.40 -13.45
N TYR A 48 11.20 2.92 -13.01
CA TYR A 48 10.31 3.69 -13.90
C TYR A 48 10.85 5.07 -14.24
N GLN A 49 11.65 5.68 -13.36
CA GLN A 49 12.40 6.89 -13.68
C GLN A 49 13.39 6.64 -14.84
N ARG A 50 14.14 5.52 -14.80
CA ARG A 50 15.06 5.16 -15.89
C ARG A 50 14.35 4.84 -17.22
N LEU A 51 13.09 4.44 -17.15
CA LEU A 51 12.24 4.21 -18.32
C LEU A 51 11.55 5.49 -18.82
N GLY A 52 11.83 6.67 -18.23
CA GLY A 52 11.22 7.94 -18.59
C GLY A 52 9.74 8.05 -18.19
N ASN A 53 9.27 7.20 -17.27
CA ASN A 53 7.89 7.19 -16.81
C ASN A 53 7.73 7.92 -15.47
N ASP A 54 7.87 9.24 -15.53
CA ASP A 54 7.96 10.10 -14.35
C ASP A 54 6.70 10.06 -13.48
N CYS A 55 5.52 9.94 -14.09
CA CYS A 55 4.25 9.86 -13.35
C CYS A 55 4.16 8.57 -12.52
N VAL A 56 4.53 7.43 -13.09
CA VAL A 56 4.56 6.16 -12.37
C VAL A 56 5.66 6.16 -11.29
N ALA A 57 6.84 6.70 -11.60
CA ALA A 57 7.93 6.82 -10.65
C ALA A 57 7.53 7.69 -9.44
N ALA A 58 6.94 8.85 -9.70
CA ALA A 58 6.41 9.72 -8.66
C ALA A 58 5.32 9.02 -7.84
N GLY A 59 4.45 8.24 -8.48
CA GLY A 59 3.44 7.45 -7.79
C GLY A 59 4.05 6.43 -6.81
N PHE A 60 5.10 5.70 -7.21
CA PHE A 60 5.80 4.78 -6.30
C PHE A 60 6.53 5.50 -5.16
N LEU A 61 7.09 6.69 -5.42
CA LEU A 61 7.70 7.51 -4.39
C LEU A 61 6.66 8.02 -3.38
N THR A 62 5.48 8.43 -3.85
CA THR A 62 4.35 8.80 -2.99
C THR A 62 3.86 7.60 -2.18
N PHE A 63 3.81 6.41 -2.77
CA PHE A 63 3.45 5.19 -2.07
C PHE A 63 4.42 4.91 -0.92
N LEU A 64 5.72 4.98 -1.19
CA LEU A 64 6.79 4.81 -0.19
C LEU A 64 6.64 5.79 0.97
N ALA A 65 6.35 7.06 0.68
CA ALA A 65 6.13 8.07 1.72
C ALA A 65 4.91 7.73 2.60
N GLY A 66 3.82 7.25 1.98
CA GLY A 66 2.65 6.77 2.70
C GLY A 66 2.95 5.57 3.59
N GLU A 67 3.66 4.58 3.04
CA GLU A 67 4.08 3.39 3.80
C GLU A 67 4.95 3.76 5.00
N SER A 68 5.86 4.71 4.83
CA SER A 68 6.77 5.14 5.91
C SER A 68 5.99 5.72 7.10
N LEU A 69 4.85 6.39 6.85
CA LEU A 69 3.96 6.86 7.92
C LEU A 69 3.23 5.70 8.61
N LEU A 70 2.74 4.71 7.85
CA LEU A 70 2.11 3.52 8.44
C LEU A 70 3.10 2.74 9.30
N LEU A 71 4.29 2.47 8.75
CA LEU A 71 5.36 1.77 9.45
C LEU A 71 5.76 2.47 10.76
N ALA A 72 5.83 3.80 10.77
CA ALA A 72 6.10 4.57 11.98
C ALA A 72 5.00 4.43 13.05
N GLY A 73 3.77 4.11 12.65
CA GLY A 73 2.63 3.88 13.56
C GLY A 73 2.49 2.45 14.07
N ASN A 74 3.18 1.47 13.47
CA ASN A 74 2.97 0.05 13.78
C ASN A 74 3.29 -0.34 15.23
N ALA A 75 4.24 0.34 15.88
CA ALA A 75 4.59 0.07 17.28
C ALA A 75 3.69 0.81 18.28
N ALA A 76 2.75 1.63 17.80
CA ALA A 76 1.76 2.29 18.63
C ALA A 76 0.49 1.43 18.76
N SER A 77 -0.34 1.71 19.78
CA SER A 77 -1.68 1.10 19.82
C SER A 77 -2.50 1.50 18.59
N LEU A 78 -3.57 0.76 18.27
CA LEU A 78 -4.43 1.08 17.12
C LEU A 78 -4.91 2.54 17.15
N GLU A 79 -5.38 3.00 18.31
CA GLU A 79 -5.90 4.35 18.50
C GLU A 79 -4.79 5.40 18.38
N ALA A 80 -3.62 5.11 18.94
CA ALA A 80 -2.47 6.01 18.86
C ALA A 80 -1.86 6.10 17.45
N SER A 81 -2.04 5.04 16.64
CA SER A 81 -1.58 5.01 15.23
C SER A 81 -2.46 5.81 14.27
N VAL A 82 -3.67 6.23 14.67
CA VAL A 82 -4.65 6.87 13.78
C VAL A 82 -4.08 8.06 13.00
N PRO A 83 -3.30 9.00 13.59
CA PRO A 83 -2.77 10.11 12.82
C PRO A 83 -1.82 9.70 11.69
N SER A 84 -0.92 8.74 11.96
CA SER A 84 0.02 8.26 10.94
C SER A 84 -0.67 7.37 9.91
N TYR A 85 -1.66 6.59 10.36
CA TYR A 85 -2.52 5.78 9.50
C TYR A 85 -3.28 6.63 8.49
N VAL A 86 -4.00 7.67 8.93
CA VAL A 86 -4.74 8.59 8.04
C VAL A 86 -3.83 9.22 7.01
N GLY A 87 -2.67 9.73 7.46
CA GLY A 87 -1.67 10.32 6.58
C GLY A 87 -1.21 9.34 5.50
N GLY A 88 -0.86 8.11 5.91
CA GLY A 88 -0.33 7.16 4.95
C GLY A 88 -1.37 6.50 4.04
N ILE A 89 -2.61 6.24 4.48
CA ILE A 89 -3.66 5.77 3.55
C ILE A 89 -4.07 6.85 2.54
N SER A 90 -3.96 8.13 2.92
CA SER A 90 -4.18 9.25 2.00
C SER A 90 -3.11 9.29 0.91
N LEU A 91 -1.84 9.10 1.29
CA LEU A 91 -0.72 9.03 0.35
C LEU A 91 -0.76 7.75 -0.51
N TRP A 92 -1.13 6.60 0.07
CA TRP A 92 -1.40 5.38 -0.69
C TRP A 92 -2.46 5.62 -1.75
N ALA A 93 -3.59 6.24 -1.40
CA ALA A 93 -4.65 6.49 -2.38
C ALA A 93 -4.19 7.40 -3.53
N ALA A 94 -3.48 8.49 -3.23
CA ALA A 94 -2.91 9.36 -4.25
C ALA A 94 -1.93 8.60 -5.15
N ALA A 95 -1.04 7.81 -4.55
CA ALA A 95 -0.08 6.98 -5.27
C ALA A 95 -0.74 5.97 -6.20
N LEU A 96 -1.77 5.26 -5.72
CA LEU A 96 -2.52 4.28 -6.52
C LEU A 96 -3.16 4.93 -7.75
N VAL A 97 -3.68 6.15 -7.62
CA VAL A 97 -4.21 6.92 -8.76
C VAL A 97 -3.09 7.29 -9.74
N MET A 98 -1.96 7.81 -9.26
CA MET A 98 -0.82 8.19 -10.10
C MET A 98 -0.24 7.00 -10.87
N ILE A 99 -0.06 5.86 -10.20
CA ILE A 99 0.45 4.63 -10.82
C ILE A 99 -0.55 4.09 -11.86
N SER A 100 -1.85 4.27 -11.63
CA SER A 100 -2.91 3.73 -12.48
C SER A 100 -3.37 4.67 -13.59
N ALA A 101 -2.98 5.94 -13.59
CA ALA A 101 -3.37 6.88 -14.63
C ALA A 101 -2.72 6.52 -16.00
N PRO A 102 -1.40 6.24 -16.08
CA PRO A 102 -0.76 5.81 -17.33
C PRO A 102 -1.14 4.37 -17.74
N SER A 103 -1.08 4.06 -19.04
CA SER A 103 -1.34 2.71 -19.58
C SER A 103 -0.14 1.76 -19.48
N THR A 104 0.74 1.98 -18.50
CA THR A 104 1.95 1.16 -18.26
C THR A 104 1.60 -0.23 -17.73
N PHE A 105 0.58 -0.30 -16.87
CA PHE A 105 0.10 -1.54 -16.25
C PHE A 105 -1.15 -2.06 -16.97
N ALA A 106 -1.38 -3.37 -16.85
CA ALA A 106 -2.56 -4.00 -17.42
C ALA A 106 -3.85 -3.40 -16.81
N LEU A 107 -4.93 -3.36 -17.61
CA LEU A 107 -6.19 -2.74 -17.19
C LEU A 107 -6.71 -3.28 -15.85
N TRP A 108 -6.65 -4.59 -15.62
CA TRP A 108 -7.14 -5.18 -14.37
C TRP A 108 -6.38 -4.67 -13.13
N MET A 109 -5.06 -4.45 -13.23
CA MET A 109 -4.22 -3.94 -12.13
C MET A 109 -4.60 -2.49 -11.79
N ARG A 110 -4.89 -1.71 -12.84
CA ARG A 110 -5.34 -0.31 -12.71
C ARG A 110 -6.72 -0.26 -12.05
N LEU A 111 -7.63 -1.16 -12.42
CA LEU A 111 -8.97 -1.23 -11.82
C LEU A 111 -8.90 -1.60 -10.34
N THR A 112 -8.12 -2.60 -9.94
CA THR A 112 -7.96 -2.97 -8.52
C THR A 112 -7.36 -1.83 -7.71
N ALA A 113 -6.37 -1.12 -8.26
CA ALA A 113 -5.75 0.01 -7.62
C ALA A 113 -6.72 1.19 -7.43
N ILE A 114 -7.55 1.49 -8.45
CA ILE A 114 -8.56 2.56 -8.37
C ILE A 114 -9.62 2.22 -7.31
N VAL A 115 -10.08 0.96 -7.25
CA VAL A 115 -11.04 0.54 -6.22
C VAL A 115 -10.44 0.69 -4.82
N ALA A 116 -9.20 0.23 -4.61
CA ALA A 116 -8.50 0.42 -3.34
C ALA A 116 -8.35 1.92 -2.98
N ALA A 117 -7.96 2.76 -3.95
CA ALA A 117 -7.81 4.20 -3.75
C ALA A 117 -9.11 4.86 -3.30
N ILE A 118 -10.24 4.54 -3.92
CA ILE A 118 -11.55 5.07 -3.55
C ILE A 118 -11.90 4.68 -2.10
N LEU A 119 -11.71 3.42 -1.74
CA LEU A 119 -12.02 2.92 -0.39
C LEU A 119 -11.16 3.60 0.69
N PHE A 120 -9.87 3.82 0.41
CA PHE A 120 -8.97 4.54 1.32
C PHE A 120 -9.26 6.04 1.39
N ILE A 121 -9.63 6.70 0.29
CA ILE A 121 -10.09 8.11 0.29
C ILE A 121 -11.31 8.28 1.18
N VAL A 122 -12.30 7.40 1.03
CA VAL A 122 -13.52 7.44 1.86
C VAL A 122 -13.16 7.22 3.33
N SER A 123 -12.29 6.25 3.62
CA SER A 123 -11.86 5.94 4.99
C SER A 123 -11.10 7.11 5.64
N ALA A 124 -10.14 7.71 4.92
CA ALA A 124 -9.42 8.91 5.37
C ALA A 124 -10.38 10.08 5.61
N GLY A 125 -11.31 10.32 4.68
CA GLY A 125 -12.33 11.36 4.82
C GLY A 125 -13.22 11.16 6.04
N MET A 126 -13.65 9.92 6.31
CA MET A 126 -14.44 9.59 7.49
C MET A 126 -13.67 9.87 8.79
N ILE A 127 -12.39 9.46 8.87
CA ILE A 127 -11.56 9.70 10.06
C ILE A 127 -11.36 11.20 10.28
N LEU A 128 -11.04 11.96 9.21
CA LEU A 128 -10.89 13.41 9.29
C LEU A 128 -12.20 14.12 9.68
N TRP A 129 -13.35 13.49 9.42
CA TRP A 129 -14.68 13.95 9.86
C TRP A 129 -15.09 13.42 11.25
N GLY A 130 -14.16 12.82 11.99
CA GLY A 130 -14.36 12.38 13.37
C GLY A 130 -14.93 10.97 13.54
N ALA A 131 -15.05 10.17 12.47
CA ALA A 131 -15.42 8.77 12.62
C ALA A 131 -14.27 8.00 13.31
N PRO A 132 -14.55 7.16 14.33
CA PRO A 132 -13.52 6.44 15.09
C PRO A 132 -13.07 5.16 14.36
N LEU A 133 -12.69 5.29 13.09
CA LEU A 133 -12.19 4.15 12.31
C LEU A 133 -10.74 3.85 12.68
N LEU A 134 -10.47 2.58 12.90
CA LEU A 134 -9.15 2.01 13.13
C LEU A 134 -8.69 1.28 11.88
N PRO A 135 -7.38 0.97 11.73
CA PRO A 135 -6.87 0.20 10.59
C PRO A 135 -7.57 -1.16 10.38
N THR A 136 -8.12 -1.75 11.43
CA THR A 136 -8.83 -3.03 11.39
C THR A 136 -10.36 -2.89 11.36
N SER A 137 -10.90 -1.68 11.25
CA SER A 137 -12.35 -1.44 11.24
C SER A 137 -13.02 -2.06 10.00
N SER A 138 -14.23 -2.59 10.21
CA SER A 138 -15.06 -3.20 9.18
C SER A 138 -16.37 -2.42 9.02
N PRO A 139 -16.86 -2.19 7.78
CA PRO A 139 -16.29 -2.67 6.52
C PRO A 139 -15.12 -1.83 6.00
N LEU A 140 -15.03 -0.56 6.42
CA LEU A 140 -13.97 0.36 6.04
C LEU A 140 -13.06 0.62 7.24
N PRO A 141 -11.73 0.59 7.07
CA PRO A 141 -10.97 0.47 5.82
C PRO A 141 -10.73 -0.98 5.35
N ALA A 142 -11.12 -2.00 6.12
CA ALA A 142 -10.75 -3.40 5.88
C ALA A 142 -11.03 -3.93 4.46
N ALA A 143 -12.13 -3.49 3.82
CA ALA A 143 -12.49 -3.89 2.46
C ALA A 143 -11.49 -3.41 1.38
N GLY A 144 -10.65 -2.40 1.67
CA GLY A 144 -9.66 -1.88 0.72
C GLY A 144 -8.43 -2.77 0.57
N TYR A 145 -8.01 -3.46 1.63
CA TYR A 145 -6.77 -4.24 1.64
C TYR A 145 -6.73 -5.39 0.62
N PRO A 146 -7.81 -6.17 0.39
CA PRO A 146 -7.80 -7.20 -0.65
C PRO A 146 -7.52 -6.64 -2.05
N PHE A 147 -8.08 -5.47 -2.39
CA PHE A 147 -7.84 -4.81 -3.68
C PHE A 147 -6.41 -4.25 -3.78
N LEU A 148 -5.88 -3.75 -2.66
CA LEU A 148 -4.48 -3.34 -2.56
C LEU A 148 -3.54 -4.53 -2.81
N VAL A 149 -3.79 -5.68 -2.18
CA VAL A 149 -2.98 -6.89 -2.39
C VAL A 149 -3.10 -7.44 -3.81
N LEU A 150 -4.30 -7.43 -4.40
CA LEU A 150 -4.44 -7.78 -5.82
C LEU A 150 -3.62 -6.87 -6.74
N THR A 151 -3.56 -5.59 -6.41
CA THR A 151 -2.70 -4.62 -7.11
C THR A 151 -1.23 -4.98 -6.94
N PHE A 152 -0.81 -5.36 -5.73
CA PHE A 152 0.57 -5.80 -5.47
C PHE A 152 0.96 -7.05 -6.25
N ILE A 153 0.07 -8.04 -6.32
CA ILE A 153 0.25 -9.23 -7.17
C ILE A 153 0.48 -8.81 -8.63
N GLY A 154 -0.27 -7.81 -9.11
CA GLY A 154 -0.09 -7.23 -10.44
C GLY A 154 1.28 -6.58 -10.65
N TRP A 155 1.78 -5.83 -9.68
CA TRP A 155 3.11 -5.23 -9.73
C TRP A 155 4.22 -6.28 -9.74
N ILE A 156 4.13 -7.31 -8.89
CA ILE A 156 5.07 -8.45 -8.89
C ILE A 156 5.07 -9.14 -10.24
N TRP A 157 3.89 -9.42 -10.77
CA TRP A 157 3.76 -10.06 -12.08
C TRP A 157 4.45 -9.25 -13.18
N THR A 158 4.36 -7.91 -13.12
CA THR A 158 5.02 -7.01 -14.06
C THR A 158 6.54 -7.00 -13.88
N LEU A 159 7.03 -7.14 -12.64
CA LEU A 159 8.46 -7.28 -12.34
C LEU A 159 9.06 -8.61 -12.81
N LEU A 160 8.28 -9.68 -12.83
CA LEU A 160 8.73 -11.02 -13.26
C LEU A 160 8.81 -11.17 -14.78
N LYS A 161 8.16 -10.29 -15.56
CA LYS A 161 8.26 -10.34 -17.01
C LYS A 161 9.65 -9.86 -17.47
N PRO A 162 10.33 -10.59 -18.39
CA PRO A 162 11.55 -10.11 -19.02
C PRO A 162 11.32 -8.75 -19.67
N GLU A 163 12.30 -7.85 -19.54
CA GLU A 163 12.33 -6.61 -20.31
C GLU A 163 12.41 -6.99 -21.80
N ARG A 164 11.42 -6.54 -22.59
CA ARG A 164 11.38 -6.76 -24.04
C ARG A 164 12.28 -5.76 -24.75
#